data_AF-A0A8T4B012-F1
#
_entry.id   AF-A0A8T4B012-F1
#
_cell.length_a   1.000
_cell.length_b   1.000
_cell.length_c   1.000
_cell.angle_alpha   90.00
_cell.angle_beta   90.00
_cell.angle_gamma   90.00
#
_symmetry.space_group_name_H-M   'P 1'
#
loop_
_entity.id
_entity.type
_entity.pdbx_description
1 polymer ?
#
loop_
_entity_poly.entity_id
_entity_poly.type
_entity_poly.pdbx_seq_one_letter_code
_entity_poly.pdbx_strand_id
1 'polypeptide(L)'
;MNDETTGEGADVDPIILIGTEDSHWLLRGEEYLSAMLSGEEFYPTPVIYYQYDSLYELSMDLEEGVLIGSLWGIHPGIISRLKREEHIKEERK
;
A
#
# COMPACT_ATOMS: atom_id res chain seq x y z
N MET A 1 40.11 11.37 -6.05
CA MET A 1 39.40 10.68 -7.13
C MET A 1 38.17 10.06 -6.51
N ASN A 2 37.03 10.28 -7.16
CA ASN A 2 35.65 10.02 -6.75
C ASN A 2 35.31 8.54 -6.49
N ASP A 3 34.06 8.38 -6.01
CA ASP A 3 33.19 7.19 -5.96
C ASP A 3 33.30 6.42 -4.63
N GLU A 4 32.25 6.20 -3.82
CA GLU A 4 30.84 5.95 -4.15
C GLU A 4 29.89 6.54 -3.06
N THR A 5 28.83 7.21 -3.53
CA THR A 5 27.62 7.46 -2.76
C THR A 5 26.86 6.15 -2.62
N THR A 6 26.79 5.59 -1.42
CA THR A 6 25.74 4.63 -1.07
C THR A 6 25.16 5.06 0.26
N GLY A 7 24.17 5.95 0.20
CA GLY A 7 23.22 6.14 1.29
C GLY A 7 22.42 4.85 1.41
N GLU A 8 22.94 3.91 2.19
CA GLU A 8 22.25 2.67 2.54
C GLU A 8 20.94 3.03 3.26
N GLY A 9 19.83 2.65 2.63
CA GLY A 9 18.52 2.48 3.24
C GLY A 9 18.00 3.68 4.02
N ALA A 10 17.41 4.66 3.32
CA ALA A 10 16.29 5.33 3.95
C ALA A 10 15.27 4.23 4.27
N ASP A 11 15.04 3.92 5.55
CA ASP A 11 13.89 3.18 6.07
C ASP A 11 12.63 3.94 5.63
N VAL A 12 12.30 3.86 4.34
CA VAL A 12 11.05 4.36 3.79
C VAL A 12 10.00 3.35 4.18
N ASP A 13 9.11 3.79 5.05
CA ASP A 13 8.07 2.95 5.62
C ASP A 13 7.22 2.38 4.47
N PRO A 14 7.08 1.04 4.33
CA PRO A 14 6.42 0.46 3.18
C PRO A 14 4.96 0.89 3.12
N ILE A 15 4.45 1.11 1.91
CA ILE A 15 3.02 1.35 1.70
C ILE A 15 2.28 0.03 1.92
N ILE A 16 1.25 0.07 2.76
CA ILE A 16 0.40 -1.08 3.04
C ILE A 16 -1.01 -0.74 2.61
N LEU A 17 -1.48 -1.49 1.63
CA LEU A 17 -2.84 -1.53 1.16
C LEU A 17 -3.51 -2.78 1.73
N ILE A 18 -4.78 -2.65 2.06
CA ILE A 18 -5.61 -3.77 2.48
C ILE A 18 -6.87 -3.77 1.65
N GLY A 19 -7.43 -4.94 1.36
CA GLY A 19 -8.65 -4.99 0.58
C GLY A 19 -9.36 -6.32 0.70
N THR A 20 -10.61 -6.28 0.28
CA THR A 20 -11.46 -7.44 0.02
C THR A 20 -11.63 -7.58 -1.50
N GLU A 21 -12.45 -8.52 -1.97
CA GLU A 21 -12.69 -8.69 -3.42
C GLU A 21 -13.18 -7.42 -4.12
N ASP A 22 -14.01 -6.61 -3.46
CA ASP A 22 -14.70 -5.47 -4.09
C ASP A 22 -14.16 -4.10 -3.64
N SER A 23 -13.53 -4.05 -2.47
CA SER A 23 -13.18 -2.78 -1.82
C SER A 23 -11.74 -2.80 -1.31
N HIS A 24 -11.04 -1.68 -1.50
CA HIS A 24 -9.63 -1.53 -1.14
C HIS A 24 -9.43 -0.26 -0.31
N TRP A 25 -8.51 -0.32 0.63
CA TRP A 25 -8.17 0.76 1.55
C TRP A 25 -6.66 0.88 1.74
N LEU A 26 -6.23 2.07 2.10
CA LEU A 26 -4.87 2.34 2.51
C LEU A 26 -4.76 2.22 4.02
N LEU A 27 -3.92 1.30 4.48
CA LEU A 27 -3.60 1.11 5.89
C LEU A 27 -2.40 1.98 6.30
N ARG A 28 -1.37 2.05 5.44
CA ARG A 28 -0.15 2.82 5.70
C ARG A 28 0.40 3.43 4.42
N GLY A 29 0.99 4.62 4.53
CA GLY A 29 1.58 5.33 3.40
C GLY A 29 0.69 6.42 2.82
N GLU A 30 -0.16 7.04 3.66
CA GLU A 30 -1.01 8.17 3.27
C GLU A 30 -0.21 9.32 2.64
N GLU A 31 1.00 9.57 3.12
CA GLU A 31 1.92 10.57 2.54
C GLU A 31 2.25 10.30 1.05
N TYR A 32 2.24 9.03 0.63
CA TYR A 32 2.50 8.61 -0.75
C TYR A 32 1.23 8.40 -1.56
N LEU A 33 0.04 8.51 -0.95
CA LEU A 33 -1.25 8.32 -1.63
C LEU A 33 -1.38 9.25 -2.83
N SER A 34 -0.98 10.52 -2.66
CA SER A 34 -1.01 11.51 -3.74
C SER A 34 -0.09 11.12 -4.90
N ALA A 35 1.11 10.61 -4.60
CA ALA A 35 2.06 10.14 -5.60
C ALA A 35 1.53 8.91 -6.35
N MET A 36 0.92 7.95 -5.64
CA MET A 36 0.26 6.79 -6.25
C MET A 36 -0.93 7.18 -7.16
N LEU A 37 -1.71 8.18 -6.74
CA LEU A 37 -2.84 8.70 -7.52
C LEU A 37 -2.38 9.42 -8.79
N SER A 38 -1.36 10.27 -8.67
CA SER A 38 -0.75 10.98 -9.80
C SER A 38 0.05 10.04 -10.71
N GLY A 39 0.54 8.92 -10.18
CA GLY A 39 1.41 8.00 -10.89
C GLY A 39 2.85 8.43 -10.97
N GLU A 40 3.32 9.22 -9.99
CA GLU A 40 4.70 9.69 -9.91
C GLU A 40 5.60 8.60 -9.29
N GLU A 41 6.85 8.49 -9.71
CA GLU A 41 7.79 7.43 -9.25
C GLU A 41 8.38 7.68 -7.85
N PHE A 42 7.81 8.58 -7.05
CA PHE A 42 8.33 8.97 -5.74
C PHE A 42 7.58 8.28 -4.58
N TYR A 43 7.45 6.96 -4.63
CA TYR A 43 6.88 6.18 -3.54
C TYR A 43 7.66 4.89 -3.29
N PRO A 44 7.72 4.39 -2.05
CA PRO A 44 8.42 3.15 -1.75
C PRO A 44 7.73 1.96 -2.44
N THR A 45 8.49 1.29 -3.30
CA THR A 45 8.12 0.03 -3.96
C THR A 45 8.96 -1.12 -3.40
N PRO A 46 8.40 -2.34 -3.25
CA PRO A 46 7.04 -2.72 -3.64
C PRO A 46 5.98 -2.32 -2.60
N VAL A 47 4.80 -1.94 -3.10
CA VAL A 47 3.62 -1.70 -2.27
C VAL A 47 3.06 -3.04 -1.80
N ILE A 48 2.83 -3.21 -0.50
CA ILE A 48 2.27 -4.45 0.05
C ILE A 48 0.75 -4.38 -0.02
N TYR A 49 0.10 -5.38 -0.60
CA TYR A 49 -1.37 -5.49 -0.66
C TYR A 49 -1.84 -6.75 0.04
N TYR A 50 -2.49 -6.58 1.20
CA TYR A 50 -3.12 -7.68 1.90
C TYR A 50 -4.56 -7.88 1.40
N GLN A 51 -4.80 -9.02 0.77
CA GLN A 51 -6.13 -9.44 0.37
C GLN A 51 -6.74 -10.30 1.49
N TYR A 52 -7.86 -9.83 2.03
CA TYR A 52 -8.69 -10.54 3.00
C TYR A 52 -9.92 -11.14 2.30
N ASP A 53 -10.36 -12.30 2.77
CA ASP A 53 -11.58 -12.96 2.27
C ASP A 53 -12.84 -12.18 2.69
N SER A 54 -12.80 -11.52 3.84
CA SER A 54 -13.96 -10.81 4.39
C SER A 54 -13.58 -9.57 5.20
N LEU A 55 -14.51 -8.61 5.26
CA LEU A 55 -14.39 -7.41 6.12
C LEU A 55 -14.18 -7.78 7.59
N TYR A 56 -14.73 -8.93 8.01
CA TYR A 56 -14.59 -9.43 9.36
C TYR A 56 -13.14 -9.78 9.69
N GLU A 57 -12.47 -10.57 8.84
CA GLU A 57 -11.05 -10.92 9.02
C GLU A 57 -10.16 -9.69 8.99
N LEU A 58 -10.42 -8.76 8.06
CA LEU A 58 -9.75 -7.48 8.01
C LEU A 58 -9.91 -6.73 9.33
N SER A 59 -11.12 -6.64 9.87
CA SER A 59 -11.37 -5.97 11.15
C SER A 59 -10.69 -6.63 12.35
N MET A 60 -10.40 -7.93 12.27
CA MET A 60 -9.68 -8.67 13.32
C MET A 60 -8.16 -8.45 13.26
N ASP A 61 -7.61 -8.21 12.06
CA ASP A 61 -6.17 -7.98 11.86
C ASP A 61 -5.79 -6.50 12.06
N LEU A 62 -6.76 -5.58 11.98
CA LEU A 62 -6.57 -4.16 12.29
C LEU A 62 -6.24 -3.95 13.77
N GLU A 63 -5.37 -2.97 14.04
CA GLU A 63 -5.01 -2.56 15.39
C GLU A 63 -6.23 -2.06 16.18
N GLU A 64 -6.21 -2.27 17.50
CA GLU A 64 -7.32 -1.89 18.37
C GLU A 64 -7.62 -0.39 18.26
N GLY A 65 -8.82 -0.05 17.78
CA GLY A 65 -9.26 1.33 17.56
C GLY A 65 -9.16 1.84 16.12
N VAL A 66 -8.56 1.08 15.20
CA VAL A 66 -8.56 1.42 13.76
C VAL A 66 -9.87 0.94 13.13
N LEU A 67 -10.68 1.88 12.64
CA LEU A 67 -11.90 1.58 11.90
C LEU A 67 -11.62 1.60 10.40
N ILE A 68 -12.11 0.58 9.69
CA ILE A 68 -12.05 0.51 8.22
C ILE A 68 -12.60 1.78 7.56
N GLY A 69 -13.70 2.32 8.12
CA GLY A 69 -14.32 3.56 7.64
C GLY A 69 -13.47 4.82 7.84
N SER A 70 -12.41 4.76 8.65
CA SER A 70 -11.44 5.83 8.82
C SER A 70 -10.25 5.72 7.86
N LEU A 71 -10.13 4.61 7.12
CA LEU A 71 -9.07 4.40 6.14
C LEU A 71 -9.44 5.04 4.80
N TRP A 72 -8.42 5.41 4.02
CA TRP A 72 -8.64 5.97 2.69
C TRP A 72 -9.09 4.88 1.73
N GLY A 73 -10.29 5.02 1.19
CA GLY A 73 -10.78 4.15 0.11
C GLY A 73 -9.93 4.34 -1.15
N ILE A 74 -9.36 3.24 -1.64
CA ILE A 74 -8.52 3.21 -2.83
C ILE A 74 -9.33 2.70 -4.01
N HIS A 75 -9.33 3.49 -5.08
CA HIS A 75 -10.03 3.11 -6.31
C HIS A 75 -9.39 1.83 -6.91
N PRO A 76 -10.19 0.82 -7.31
CA PRO A 76 -9.67 -0.45 -7.85
C PRO A 76 -8.82 -0.27 -9.12
N GLY A 77 -9.01 0.83 -9.83
CA GLY A 77 -8.16 1.22 -10.97
C GLY A 77 -6.69 1.48 -10.60
N ILE A 78 -6.42 1.97 -9.39
CA ILE A 78 -5.05 2.20 -8.89
C ILE A 78 -4.39 0.86 -8.61
N ILE A 79 -5.11 -0.04 -7.93
CA ILE A 79 -4.65 -1.40 -7.67
C ILE A 79 -4.33 -2.13 -8.99
N SER A 80 -5.26 -2.06 -9.95
CA SER A 80 -5.10 -2.66 -11.28
C SER A 80 -3.88 -2.12 -12.02
N ARG A 81 -3.59 -0.83 -11.86
CA ARG A 81 -2.40 -0.19 -12.43
C ARG A 81 -1.13 -0.70 -11.74
N LEU A 82 -1.07 -0.67 -10.42
CA LEU A 82 0.09 -1.14 -9.65
C LEU A 82 0.41 -2.62 -9.93
N LYS A 83 -0.63 -3.46 -10.07
CA LYS A 83 -0.50 -4.86 -10.50
C LYS A 83 0.10 -4.99 -11.89
N ARG A 84 -0.34 -4.15 -12.84
CA ARG A 84 0.16 -4.15 -14.21
C ARG A 84 1.62 -3.71 -14.30
N GLU A 85 2.03 -2.77 -13.45
CA GLU A 85 3.38 -2.24 -13.39
C GLU A 85 4.31 -3.10 -12.50
N GLU A 86 3.83 -4.22 -11.94
CA GLU A 86 4.59 -5.09 -11.02
C GLU A 86 5.13 -4.36 -9.77
N HIS A 87 4.52 -3.23 -9.40
CA HIS A 87 4.91 -2.40 -8.26
C HIS A 87 4.23 -2.81 -6.94
N ILE A 88 3.37 -3.83 -6.97
CA ILE A 88 2.59 -4.30 -5.83
C ILE A 88 2.88 -5.78 -5.56
N LYS A 89 3.01 -6.12 -4.29
CA LYS A 89 3.16 -7.48 -3.80
C LYS A 89 1.87 -7.88 -3.08
N GLU A 90 1.10 -8.76 -3.71
CA GLU A 90 -0.14 -9.28 -3.13
C GLU A 90 0.16 -10.44 -2.17
N GLU A 91 -0.33 -10.31 -0.95
CA GLU A 91 -0.27 -11.33 0.09
C GLU A 91 -1.71 -11.65 0.51
N ARG A 92 -2.07 -12.94 0.55
CA ARG A 92 -3.37 -13.36 1.08
C ARG A 92 -3.26 -13.58 2.57
N LYS A 93 -4.18 -12.98 3.32
CA LYS A 93 -4.30 -13.06 4.78
C LYS A 93 -5.49 -13.91 5.17
#